data_AF-A0A954VM19-F1
#
_entry.id   AF-A0A954VM19-F1
#
_cell.length_a   1.000
_cell.length_b   1.000
_cell.length_c   1.000
_cell.angle_alpha   90.00
_cell.angle_beta   90.00
_cell.angle_gamma   90.00
#
_symmetry.space_group_name_H-M   'P 1'
#
loop_
_entity.id
_entity.type
_entity.pdbx_description
1 polymer ?
#
loop_
_entity_poly.entity_id
_entity_poly.type
_entity_poly.pdbx_seq_one_letter_code
_entity_poly.pdbx_strand_id
1 'polypeptide(L)'
;MTDLIENTAIQAILGVGFLCVAVYFAYHLILRLRPSTHTDDTSAEELVRNFKEMRLEGDISEAEFRTIQAVLVDSQSKRPLE
;
A
#
# COMPACT_ATOMS: atom_id res chain seq x y z
N MET A 1 -27.34 36.92 -17.10
CA MET A 1 -27.04 35.68 -16.32
C MET A 1 -25.64 35.17 -16.63
N THR A 2 -25.18 35.27 -17.87
CA THR A 2 -23.80 35.02 -18.31
C THR A 2 -22.79 36.03 -17.75
N ASP A 3 -23.22 37.25 -17.44
CA ASP A 3 -22.36 38.31 -16.89
C ASP A 3 -21.75 37.99 -15.52
N LEU A 4 -22.41 37.12 -14.73
CA LEU A 4 -21.85 36.62 -13.47
C LEU A 4 -20.70 35.63 -13.70
N ILE A 5 -20.69 34.92 -14.83
CA ILE A 5 -19.65 33.93 -15.18
C ILE A 5 -18.45 34.63 -15.82
N GLU A 6 -18.66 35.74 -16.54
CA GLU A 6 -17.58 36.57 -17.12
C GLU A 6 -16.82 37.39 -16.07
N ASN A 7 -17.31 37.43 -14.83
CA ASN A 7 -16.58 38.08 -13.75
C ASN A 7 -15.35 37.24 -13.37
N THR A 8 -14.16 37.81 -13.59
CA THR A 8 -12.86 37.18 -13.33
C THR A 8 -12.75 36.61 -11.91
N ALA A 9 -13.34 37.27 -10.91
CA ALA A 9 -13.31 36.77 -9.53
C ALA A 9 -14.16 35.50 -9.35
N ILE A 10 -15.33 35.44 -9.98
CA ILE A 10 -16.22 34.28 -9.91
C ILE A 10 -15.61 33.10 -10.69
N GLN A 11 -15.01 33.37 -11.84
CA GLN A 11 -14.29 32.35 -12.61
C GLN A 11 -13.10 31.77 -11.83
N ALA A 12 -12.35 32.60 -11.11
CA ALA A 12 -11.25 32.15 -10.26
C ALA A 12 -11.73 31.26 -9.10
N ILE A 13 -12.82 31.66 -8.42
CA ILE A 13 -13.42 30.87 -7.33
C ILE A 13 -13.90 29.51 -7.84
N LEU A 14 -14.57 29.49 -9.00
CA LEU A 14 -15.03 28.25 -9.63
C LEU A 14 -13.85 27.35 -10.03
N GLY A 15 -12.78 27.92 -10.59
CA GLY A 15 -11.59 27.18 -10.98
C GLY A 15 -10.89 26.54 -9.78
N VAL A 16 -10.71 27.29 -8.69
CA VAL A 16 -10.13 26.77 -7.45
C VAL A 16 -11.04 25.71 -6.82
N GLY A 17 -12.35 25.94 -6.82
CA GLY A 17 -13.32 24.96 -6.31
C GLY A 17 -13.26 23.64 -7.09
N PHE A 18 -13.21 23.71 -8.41
CA PHE A 18 -13.04 22.54 -9.27
C PHE A 18 -11.71 21.81 -8.99
N LEU A 19 -10.62 22.55 -8.83
CA LEU A 19 -9.32 21.99 -8.48
C LEU A 19 -9.36 21.25 -7.13
N CYS A 20 -9.98 21.83 -6.10
CA CYS A 20 -10.12 21.18 -4.80
C CYS A 20 -10.89 19.86 -4.90
N VAL A 21 -11.97 19.83 -5.68
CA VAL A 21 -12.75 18.61 -5.93
C VAL A 21 -11.90 17.57 -6.65
N ALA A 22 -11.17 17.96 -7.69
CA ALA A 22 -10.28 17.06 -8.42
C ALA A 22 -9.19 16.45 -7.52
N VAL A 23 -8.56 17.27 -6.66
CA VAL A 23 -7.56 16.82 -5.68
C VAL A 23 -8.18 15.85 -4.67
N TYR A 24 -9.38 16.14 -4.16
CA TYR A 24 -10.09 15.25 -3.25
C TYR A 24 -10.31 13.87 -3.87
N PHE A 25 -10.80 13.82 -5.12
CA PHE A 25 -11.00 12.56 -5.83
C PHE A 25 -9.68 11.84 -6.12
N ALA A 26 -8.64 12.55 -6.55
CA ALA A 26 -7.33 11.97 -6.80
C ALA A 26 -6.73 11.36 -5.52
N TYR A 27 -6.80 12.07 -4.39
CA TYR A 27 -6.35 11.58 -3.10
C TYR A 27 -7.12 10.31 -2.69
N HIS A 28 -8.44 10.32 -2.84
CA HIS A 28 -9.27 9.18 -2.49
C HIS A 28 -9.05 7.97 -3.41
N LEU A 29 -8.74 8.21 -4.69
CA LEU A 29 -8.36 7.17 -5.64
C LEU A 29 -7.02 6.54 -5.24
N ILE A 30 -6.02 7.37 -4.90
CA ILE A 30 -4.71 6.91 -4.43
C ILE A 30 -4.87 6.11 -3.14
N LEU A 31 -5.66 6.58 -2.17
CA LEU A 31 -5.94 5.82 -0.94
C LEU A 31 -6.66 4.50 -1.20
N ARG A 32 -7.51 4.42 -2.23
CA ARG A 32 -8.19 3.17 -2.61
C ARG A 32 -7.25 2.18 -3.31
N LEU A 33 -6.25 2.68 -4.03
CA LEU A 33 -5.21 1.87 -4.67
C LEU A 33 -4.08 1.51 -3.69
N ARG A 34 -3.88 2.32 -2.65
CA ARG A 34 -2.87 2.11 -1.60
C ARG A 34 -2.97 0.74 -0.91
N PRO A 35 -4.15 0.16 -0.62
CA PRO A 35 -4.21 -1.21 -0.10
C PRO A 35 -3.57 -2.24 -1.04
N SER A 36 -3.54 -2.02 -2.35
CA SER A 36 -2.89 -2.94 -3.31
C SER A 36 -1.37 -2.74 -3.43
N THR A 37 -0.84 -1.58 -3.03
CA THR A 37 0.61 -1.29 -3.08
C THR A 37 1.26 -1.31 -1.70
N HIS A 38 0.45 -1.38 -0.66
CA HIS A 38 0.83 -1.53 0.75
C HIS A 38 0.24 -2.81 1.33
N THR A 39 0.08 -3.85 0.51
CA THR A 39 0.20 -5.21 1.00
C THR A 39 1.67 -5.39 1.39
N ASP A 40 1.98 -4.95 2.61
CA ASP A 40 3.05 -5.50 3.44
C ASP A 40 2.76 -6.99 3.79
N ASP A 41 1.71 -7.55 3.20
CA ASP A 41 1.44 -8.97 3.02
C ASP A 41 2.42 -9.59 2.03
N THR A 42 3.73 -9.46 2.30
CA THR A 42 4.56 -10.63 2.00
C THR A 42 3.98 -11.72 2.89
N SER A 43 3.13 -12.56 2.32
CA SER A 43 2.51 -13.65 3.07
C SER A 43 3.62 -14.49 3.72
N ALA A 44 3.40 -15.08 4.89
CA ALA A 44 4.46 -15.89 5.49
C ALA A 44 4.88 -17.05 4.57
N GLU A 45 3.99 -17.51 3.70
CA GLU A 45 4.32 -18.46 2.62
C GLU A 45 5.34 -17.88 1.63
N GLU A 46 5.20 -16.61 1.26
CA GLU A 46 6.13 -15.91 0.38
C GLU A 46 7.48 -15.62 1.05
N LEU A 47 7.50 -15.25 2.34
CA LEU A 47 8.74 -15.16 3.11
C LEU A 47 9.43 -16.51 3.22
N VAL A 48 8.70 -17.58 3.57
CA VAL A 48 9.26 -18.94 3.67
C VAL A 48 9.80 -19.41 2.33
N ARG A 49 9.14 -19.08 1.21
CA ARG A 49 9.65 -19.35 -0.14
C ARG A 49 10.96 -18.59 -0.41
N ASN A 50 11.03 -17.31 -0.09
CA ASN A 50 12.25 -16.51 -0.27
C ASN A 50 13.42 -17.04 0.57
N PHE A 51 13.19 -17.37 1.84
CA PHE A 51 14.22 -17.99 2.68
C PHE A 51 14.64 -19.39 2.18
N LYS A 52 13.72 -20.14 1.57
CA LYS A 52 14.05 -21.43 0.94
C LYS A 52 14.96 -21.24 -0.26
N GLU A 53 14.75 -20.19 -1.05
CA GLU A 53 15.62 -19.81 -2.17
C GLU A 53 17.01 -19.38 -1.67
N MET A 54 17.08 -18.52 -0.65
CA MET A 54 18.34 -18.12 -0.01
C MET A 54 19.13 -19.34 0.52
N ARG A 55 18.43 -20.34 1.06
CA ARG A 55 19.04 -21.60 1.48
C ARG A 55 19.61 -22.37 0.29
N LEU A 56 18.87 -22.46 -0.81
CA LEU A 56 19.32 -23.16 -2.02
C LEU A 56 20.52 -22.47 -2.66
N GLU A 57 20.61 -21.15 -2.55
CA GLU A 57 21.74 -20.33 -3.00
C GLU A 57 22.95 -20.42 -2.05
N GLY A 58 22.77 -20.99 -0.85
CA GLY A 58 23.81 -21.18 0.16
C GLY A 58 24.06 -19.97 1.05
N ASP A 59 23.21 -18.95 0.96
CA ASP A 59 23.29 -17.71 1.74
C ASP A 59 22.87 -17.92 3.20
N ILE A 60 22.06 -18.95 3.46
CA ILE A 60 21.70 -19.39 4.82
C ILE A 60 21.81 -20.91 4.99
N SER A 61 22.17 -21.35 6.19
CA SER A 61 22.23 -22.78 6.53
C SER A 61 20.84 -23.38 6.86
N GLU A 62 20.74 -24.71 6.84
CA GLU A 62 19.51 -25.44 7.22
C GLU A 62 19.10 -25.19 8.69
N ALA A 63 20.06 -24.92 9.58
CA ALA A 63 19.77 -24.58 10.97
C ALA A 63 19.14 -23.18 11.09
N GLU A 64 19.65 -22.22 10.33
CA GLU A 64 19.12 -20.86 10.26
C GLU A 64 17.75 -20.85 9.60
N PHE A 65 17.57 -21.58 8.50
CA PHE A 65 16.28 -21.70 7.82
C PHE A 65 15.18 -22.25 8.73
N ARG A 66 15.45 -23.31 9.49
CA ARG A 66 14.47 -23.88 10.44
C ARG A 66 14.12 -22.93 11.58
N THR A 67 15.09 -22.15 12.06
CA THR A 67 14.86 -21.15 13.11
C THR A 67 13.96 -20.03 12.59
N ILE A 68 14.24 -19.53 11.39
CA ILE A 68 13.43 -18.49 10.73
C ILE A 68 12.01 -19.01 10.46
N GLN A 69 11.87 -20.25 9.98
CA GLN A 69 10.57 -20.88 9.75
C GLN A 69 9.75 -20.98 11.05
N ALA A 70 10.36 -21.40 12.16
CA ALA A 70 9.69 -21.50 13.45
C ALA A 70 9.19 -20.13 13.95
N VAL A 71 10.01 -19.08 13.81
CA VAL A 71 9.65 -17.71 14.21
C VAL A 71 8.54 -17.15 13.31
N LEU A 72 8.56 -17.41 12.01
CA LEU A 72 7.52 -16.96 11.07
C LEU A 72 6.16 -17.60 11.36
N VAL A 73 6.15 -18.89 11.70
CA VAL A 73 4.91 -19.61 12.10
C VAL A 73 4.36 -19.06 13.41
N ASP A 74 5.21 -18.79 14.40
CA ASP A 74 4.80 -18.17 15.67
C ASP A 74 4.26 -16.74 15.47
N SER A 75 4.95 -15.94 14.64
CA SER A 75 4.56 -14.56 14.34
C SER A 75 3.22 -14.46 13.60
N GLN A 76 2.92 -15.43 12.73
CA GLN A 76 1.61 -15.59 12.07
C GLN A 76 0.53 -16.01 13.06
N SER A 77 0.82 -16.99 13.95
CA SER A 77 -0.13 -17.44 14.97
C SER A 77 -0.52 -16.33 15.97
N LYS A 78 0.33 -15.31 16.12
CA LYS A 78 0.15 -14.21 17.08
C LYS A 78 -0.49 -12.95 16.49
N ARG A 79 -0.66 -12.86 15.16
CA ARG A 79 -1.48 -11.82 14.52
C ARG A 79 -2.95 -12.26 14.56
N PRO A 80 -3.81 -11.69 15.44
CA PRO A 80 -5.23 -11.90 15.30
C PRO A 80 -5.66 -11.34 13.94
N LEU A 81 -6.45 -12.11 13.21
CA LEU A 81 -7.18 -11.63 12.04
C LEU A 81 -8.08 -10.49 12.51
N GLU A 82 -7.66 -9.24 12.28
CA GLU A 82 -8.51 -8.04 12.39
C GLU A 82 -9.35 -7.85 11.13
#